data_AF-A0A8H3CN53-F1
#
_entry.id   AF-A0A8H3CN53-F1
#
_cell.length_a   1.000
_cell.length_b   1.000
_cell.length_c   1.000
_cell.angle_alpha   90.00
_cell.angle_beta   90.00
_cell.angle_gamma   90.00
#
_symmetry.space_group_name_H-M   'P 1'
#
loop_
_entity.id
_entity.type
_entity.pdbx_description
1 polymer ?
#
loop_
_entity_poly.entity_id
_entity_poly.type
_entity_poly.pdbx_seq_one_letter_code
_entity_poly.pdbx_strand_id
1 'polypeptide(L)'
;MMDALQHVHSHGLVHRDIKPDNIMLQSPKTWKLCLIDFGLTCFVPSSRVSVKPITHEDSTSAKGDPACVFGTLSFASLNTHEKD
;
A
#
# COMPACT_ATOMS: atom_id res chain seq x y z
N MET A 1 -6.02 -5.25 -6.21
CA MET A 1 -6.18 -4.52 -4.93
C MET A 1 -4.93 -3.71 -4.61
N MET A 2 -3.73 -4.31 -4.63
CA MET A 2 -2.49 -3.55 -4.42
C MET A 2 -2.32 -2.38 -5.41
N ASP A 3 -2.62 -2.58 -6.70
CA ASP A 3 -2.57 -1.48 -7.69
C ASP A 3 -3.51 -0.31 -7.34
N ALA A 4 -4.70 -0.61 -6.79
CA ALA A 4 -5.67 0.41 -6.38
C ALA A 4 -5.14 1.20 -5.18
N LEU A 5 -4.56 0.53 -4.18
CA LEU A 5 -3.92 1.18 -3.03
C LEU A 5 -2.72 2.00 -3.46
N GLN A 6 -1.87 1.47 -4.35
CA GLN A 6 -0.72 2.19 -4.89
C GLN A 6 -1.16 3.46 -5.63
N HIS A 7 -2.26 3.39 -6.38
CA HIS A 7 -2.85 4.56 -7.03
C HIS A 7 -3.36 5.60 -6.03
N VAL A 8 -4.07 5.19 -4.97
CA VAL A 8 -4.50 6.12 -3.91
C VAL A 8 -3.29 6.79 -3.25
N HIS A 9 -2.28 5.99 -2.90
CA HIS A 9 -1.07 6.46 -2.22
C HIS A 9 -0.20 7.35 -3.11
N SER A 10 -0.17 7.12 -4.44
CA SER A 10 0.55 7.99 -5.38
C SER A 10 -0.05 9.41 -5.44
N HIS A 11 -1.29 9.57 -5.02
CA HIS A 11 -1.95 10.88 -4.87
C HIS A 11 -1.79 11.46 -3.46
N GLY A 12 -0.95 10.85 -2.61
CA GLY A 12 -0.73 11.29 -1.23
C GLY A 12 -1.95 11.07 -0.34
N LEU A 13 -2.87 10.18 -0.71
CA LEU A 13 -4.08 9.86 0.04
C LEU A 13 -3.90 8.56 0.83
N VAL A 14 -4.60 8.42 1.95
CA VAL A 14 -4.79 7.15 2.67
C VAL A 14 -6.27 6.85 2.71
N HIS A 15 -6.68 5.65 2.28
CA HIS A 15 -8.09 5.26 2.29
C HIS A 15 -8.69 5.17 3.72
N ARG A 16 -7.89 4.64 4.66
CA ARG A 16 -8.21 4.44 6.09
C ARG A 16 -9.38 3.50 6.45
N ASP A 17 -10.18 3.08 5.47
CA ASP A 17 -11.28 2.12 5.71
C ASP A 17 -11.20 0.91 4.78
N ILE A 18 -10.10 0.16 4.85
CA ILE A 18 -9.92 -1.05 4.04
C ILE A 18 -10.57 -2.23 4.75
N LYS A 19 -11.68 -2.70 4.18
CA LYS A 19 -12.45 -3.86 4.65
C LYS A 19 -13.20 -4.49 3.48
N PRO A 20 -13.65 -5.76 3.57
CA PRO A 20 -14.37 -6.43 2.49
C PRO A 20 -15.60 -5.67 1.97
N ASP A 21 -16.35 -5.00 2.84
CA ASP A 21 -17.53 -4.21 2.45
C ASP A 21 -17.20 -3.05 1.50
N ASN A 22 -15.97 -2.55 1.56
CA ASN A 22 -15.49 -1.46 0.71
C ASN A 22 -14.75 -1.96 -0.54
N ILE A 23 -14.88 -3.25 -0.87
CA ILE A 23 -14.26 -3.89 -2.03
C ILE A 23 -15.36 -4.49 -2.89
N MET A 24 -15.60 -3.91 -4.07
CA MET A 24 -16.61 -4.40 -5.00
C MET A 24 -15.98 -5.13 -6.18
N LEU A 25 -16.72 -6.10 -6.72
CA LEU A 25 -16.39 -6.72 -8.00
C LEU A 25 -16.94 -5.85 -9.13
N GLN A 26 -16.08 -5.38 -10.04
CA GLN A 26 -16.51 -4.59 -11.20
C GLN A 26 -17.40 -5.43 -12.14
N SER A 27 -17.03 -6.70 -12.33
CA SER A 27 -17.78 -7.64 -13.15
C SER A 27 -17.44 -9.08 -12.78
N PRO A 28 -18.42 -10.01 -12.75
CA PRO A 28 -18.18 -11.44 -12.59
C PRO A 28 -17.27 -12.05 -13.65
N LYS A 29 -17.15 -11.41 -14.83
CA LYS A 29 -16.34 -11.92 -15.95
C LYS A 29 -14.86 -11.61 -15.81
N THR A 30 -14.53 -10.44 -15.25
CA THR A 30 -13.14 -9.94 -15.20
C THR A 30 -12.48 -10.18 -13.86
N TRP A 31 -13.27 -10.49 -12.82
CA TRP A 31 -12.81 -10.59 -11.43
C TRP A 31 -12.05 -9.35 -10.92
N LYS A 32 -12.22 -8.21 -11.61
CA LYS A 32 -11.54 -6.98 -11.26
C LYS A 32 -12.18 -6.38 -10.02
N LEU A 33 -11.36 -6.15 -9.00
CA LEU A 33 -11.78 -5.51 -7.76
C LEU A 33 -11.66 -3.98 -7.87
N CYS A 34 -12.67 -3.29 -7.35
CA CYS A 34 -12.71 -1.84 -7.18
C CYS A 34 -12.74 -1.52 -5.69
N LEU A 35 -11.91 -0.56 -5.28
CA LEU A 35 -11.99 0.03 -3.96
C LEU A 35 -13.05 1.14 -3.97
N ILE A 36 -13.96 1.12 -2.99
CA ILE A 36 -15.07 2.07 -2.86
C ILE A 36 -15.08 2.72 -1.46
N ASP A 37 -15.95 3.71 -1.29
CA ASP A 37 -16.16 4.45 -0.03
C ASP A 37 -14.92 5.19 0.49
N PHE A 38 -14.73 6.40 -0.05
CA PHE A 38 -13.66 7.30 0.36
C PHE A 38 -14.07 8.25 1.50
N GLY A 39 -15.16 7.96 2.22
CA GLY A 39 -15.69 8.84 3.28
C GLY A 39 -14.71 9.10 4.43
N LEU A 40 -13.82 8.14 4.69
CA LEU A 40 -12.72 8.27 5.65
C LEU A 40 -11.37 8.58 5.01
N THR A 41 -11.28 8.90 3.72
CA THR A 41 -9.98 9.17 3.08
C THR A 41 -9.37 10.50 3.57
N CYS A 42 -8.04 10.56 3.68
CA CYS A 42 -7.33 11.81 4.00
C CYS A 42 -6.01 11.95 3.26
N PHE A 43 -5.56 13.20 3.09
CA PHE A 43 -4.18 13.49 2.66
C PHE A 43 -3.20 13.14 3.77
N VAL A 44 -2.04 12.60 3.39
CA VAL A 44 -0.91 12.49 4.29
C VAL A 44 -0.18 13.83 4.34
N PRO A 45 0.10 14.38 5.54
CA PRO A 45 0.94 15.57 5.66
C PRO A 45 2.31 15.32 5.01
N SER A 46 2.82 16.30 4.25
CA SER A 46 4.11 16.19 3.55
C SER A 46 5.29 15.87 4.48
N SER A 47 5.16 16.16 5.79
CA SER A 47 6.14 15.82 6.81
C SER A 47 6.26 14.33 7.11
N ARG A 48 5.26 13.51 6.75
CA ARG A 48 5.23 12.06 7.00
C ARG A 48 5.57 11.21 5.79
N VAL A 49 5.57 11.78 4.58
CA VAL A 49 5.85 11.03 3.35
C VAL A 49 7.23 11.38 2.82
N SER A 50 8.24 10.61 3.21
CA SER A 50 9.45 10.51 2.39
C SER A 50 9.11 9.61 1.21
N VAL A 51 8.54 10.19 0.15
CA VAL A 51 8.23 9.47 -1.10
C VAL A 51 9.55 9.22 -1.83
N LYS A 52 10.33 8.25 -1.37
CA LYS A 52 11.14 7.48 -2.31
C LYS A 52 10.30 6.24 -2.61
N PRO A 53 9.91 5.98 -3.87
CA PRO A 53 9.43 4.67 -4.25
C PRO A 53 10.53 3.69 -3.86
N ILE A 54 10.35 2.95 -2.77
CA ILE A 54 11.26 1.87 -2.40
C ILE A 54 10.89 0.71 -3.31
N THR A 55 11.33 0.77 -4.57
CA THR A 55 11.62 -0.44 -5.33
C THR A 55 12.88 -1.00 -4.70
N HIS A 56 12.76 -2.10 -3.96
CA HIS A 56 13.92 -2.81 -3.43
C HIS A 56 14.74 -3.39 -4.62
N GLU A 57 15.59 -2.54 -5.18
CA GLU A 57 16.81 -2.89 -5.92
C GLU A 57 18.03 -2.60 -5.02
N ASP A 58 17.86 -2.51 -3.69
CA ASP A 58 18.98 -2.21 -2.81
C ASP A 58 19.79 -3.48 -2.56
N SER A 59 20.91 -3.52 -3.26
CA SER A 59 21.93 -4.55 -3.23
C SER A 59 22.76 -4.39 -1.96
N THR A 60 22.39 -5.03 -0.86
CA THR A 60 23.36 -5.38 0.18
C THR A 60 23.17 -6.80 0.68
N SER A 61 24.08 -7.64 0.21
CA SER A 61 24.36 -9.00 0.66
C SER A 61 24.56 -9.08 2.17
N ALA A 62 23.70 -9.82 2.89
CA ALA A 62 24.04 -10.51 4.12
C ALA A 62 23.09 -11.71 4.31
N LYS A 63 23.69 -12.87 4.55
CA LYS A 63 23.10 -14.21 4.74
C LYS A 63 21.72 -14.23 5.43
N GLY A 64 20.76 -14.87 4.76
CA GLY A 64 19.40 -15.14 5.24
C GLY A 64 18.40 -14.63 4.21
N ASP A 65 17.48 -15.47 3.74
CA ASP A 65 16.50 -15.10 2.70
C ASP A 65 15.84 -13.77 3.07
N PRO A 66 16.11 -12.66 2.35
CA PRO A 66 15.54 -11.37 2.70
C PRO A 66 14.03 -11.49 2.51
N ALA A 67 13.28 -11.22 3.58
CA ALA A 67 11.84 -11.17 3.50
C ALA A 67 11.46 -10.09 2.47
N CYS A 68 10.98 -10.53 1.31
CA CYS A 68 10.60 -9.62 0.25
C CYS A 68 9.25 -8.98 0.63
N VAL A 69 9.28 -7.72 1.06
CA VAL A 69 8.08 -6.95 1.41
C VAL A 69 7.69 -6.09 0.21
N PHE A 70 6.46 -6.26 -0.28
CA PHE A 70 5.93 -5.52 -1.43
C PHE A 70 4.87 -4.51 -1.01
N GLY A 71 4.83 -3.35 -1.69
CA GLY A 71 3.79 -2.33 -1.53
C GLY A 71 4.35 -0.93 -1.31
N THR A 72 3.51 -0.05 -0.78
CA THR A 72 3.86 1.35 -0.47
C THR A 72 4.32 1.47 0.98
N LEU A 73 5.57 1.09 1.27
CA LEU A 73 6.09 0.96 2.64
C LEU A 73 5.95 2.22 3.51
N SER A 74 6.03 3.42 2.92
CA SER A 74 5.80 4.68 3.65
C SER A 74 4.39 4.83 4.23
N PHE A 75 3.45 3.98 3.80
CA PHE A 75 2.07 3.91 4.28
C PHE A 75 1.83 2.68 5.19
N ALA A 76 2.82 1.82 5.39
CA ALA A 76 2.74 0.71 6.34
C ALA A 76 2.86 1.22 7.78
N SER A 77 2.23 0.52 8.73
CA SER A 77 2.39 0.83 10.14
C SER A 77 3.86 0.71 10.57
N LEU A 78 4.27 1.51 11.56
CA LEU A 78 5.62 1.48 12.13
C LEU A 78 6.01 0.03 12.45
N ASN A 79 7.20 -0.38 12.01
CA ASN A 79 7.83 -1.68 12.27
C ASN A 79 7.09 -2.91 11.71
N THR A 80 6.07 -2.75 10.84
CA THR A 80 5.38 -3.90 10.22
C THR A 80 6.31 -4.80 9.37
N HIS A 81 7.46 -4.28 8.99
CA HIS A 81 8.47 -4.97 8.19
C HIS A 81 9.68 -5.43 9.02
N GLU A 82 9.77 -5.05 10.30
CA GLU A 82 10.78 -5.56 11.21
C GLU A 82 10.25 -6.90 11.74
N LYS A 83 10.94 -8.00 11.42
CA LYS A 83 10.70 -9.30 12.08
C LYS A 83 11.17 -9.16 13.54
N ASP A 84 10.33 -9.56 14.49
CA ASP A 84 10.74 -9.78 15.90
C ASP A 84 11.99 -10.68 16.01
#